data_AF-A0A661K3W0-F1
#
_entry.id   AF-A0A661K3W0-F1
#
_cell.length_a   1.000
_cell.length_b   1.000
_cell.length_c   1.000
_cell.angle_alpha   90.00
_cell.angle_beta   90.00
_cell.angle_gamma   90.00
#
_symmetry.space_group_name_H-M   'P 1'
#
loop_
_entity.id
_entity.type
_entity.pdbx_description
1 polymer ?
#
loop_
_entity_poly.entity_id
_entity_poly.type
_entity_poly.pdbx_seq_one_letter_code
_entity_poly.pdbx_strand_id
1 'polypeptide(L)' 'TEEGVRLRSHLEEFRRRLQGEGPVGRALDFLLQEMNRETNTIGSKANDLEIVQRVLAIKEEIEKLREQVQNVE' A
#
# COMPACT_ATOMS: atom_id res chain seq x y z
N THR A 1 -2.37 -8.96 13.13
CA THR A 1 -2.95 -7.79 13.83
C THR A 1 -3.98 -7.14 12.91
N GLU A 2 -4.77 -6.21 13.42
CA GLU A 2 -5.83 -5.52 12.65
C GLU A 2 -5.29 -4.80 11.39
N GLU A 3 -4.08 -4.22 11.48
CA GLU A 3 -3.39 -3.54 10.39
C GLU A 3 -3.14 -4.46 9.20
N GLY A 4 -2.76 -5.71 9.45
CA GLY A 4 -2.53 -6.69 8.38
C GLY A 4 -3.81 -7.09 7.63
N VAL A 5 -4.97 -7.02 8.30
CA VAL A 5 -6.28 -7.24 7.68
C VAL A 5 -6.66 -6.02 6.84
N ARG A 6 -6.50 -4.80 7.37
CA ARG A 6 -6.77 -3.56 6.62
C ARG A 6 -5.87 -3.42 5.39
N LEU A 7 -4.56 -3.66 5.55
CA LEU A 7 -3.60 -3.65 4.44
C LEU A 7 -4.00 -4.61 3.31
N ARG A 8 -4.48 -5.81 3.66
CA ARG A 8 -4.97 -6.80 2.69
C ARG A 8 -6.22 -6.29 1.96
N SER A 9 -7.16 -5.70 2.68
CA SER A 9 -8.36 -5.10 2.10
C SER A 9 -8.02 -3.98 1.09
N HIS A 10 -7.08 -3.10 1.45
CA HIS A 10 -6.61 -2.06 0.53
C HIS A 10 -5.94 -2.64 -0.72
N LEU A 11 -5.12 -3.69 -0.56
CA LEU A 11 -4.50 -4.41 -1.69
C LEU A 11 -5.53 -5.05 -2.62
N GLU A 12 -6.59 -5.63 -2.07
CA GLU A 12 -7.67 -6.22 -2.85
C GLU A 12 -8.45 -5.15 -3.63
N GLU A 13 -8.78 -4.02 -3.00
CA GLU A 13 -9.42 -2.90 -3.70
C GLU A 13 -8.51 -2.31 -4.77
N PHE A 14 -7.21 -2.17 -4.49
CA PHE A 14 -6.22 -1.70 -5.47
C PHE A 14 -6.21 -2.57 -6.73
N ARG A 15 -6.19 -3.91 -6.55
CA ARG A 15 -6.27 -4.85 -7.67
C ARG A 15 -7.60 -4.77 -8.42
N ARG A 16 -8.72 -4.65 -7.72
CA ARG A 16 -10.05 -4.49 -8.35
C ARG A 16 -10.09 -3.24 -9.22
N ARG A 17 -9.57 -2.11 -8.73
CA ARG A 17 -9.55 -0.84 -9.46
C ARG A 17 -8.65 -0.89 -10.69
N LEU A 18 -7.49 -1.55 -10.61
CA LEU A 18 -6.61 -1.76 -11.77
C LEU A 18 -7.28 -2.52 -12.92
N GLN A 19 -8.30 -3.35 -12.62
CA GLN A 19 -9.05 -4.12 -13.63
C GLN A 19 -10.30 -3.38 -14.14
N GLY A 20 -10.65 -2.24 -13.56
CA GLY A 20 -11.82 -1.47 -13.94
C GLY A 20 -11.58 -0.59 -15.18
N GLU A 21 -12.67 -0.18 -15.82
CA GLU A 21 -12.63 0.81 -16.91
C GLU A 21 -12.79 2.23 -16.36
N GLY A 22 -11.99 3.18 -16.86
CA GLY A 22 -12.06 4.60 -16.50
C GLY A 22 -10.81 5.13 -15.77
N PRO A 23 -10.79 6.43 -15.43
CA PRO A 23 -9.66 7.05 -14.75
C PRO A 23 -9.56 6.56 -13.30
N VAL A 24 -8.47 5.87 -12.98
CA VAL A 24 -8.25 5.26 -11.66
C VAL A 24 -7.12 5.89 -10.85
N GLY A 25 -6.31 6.79 -11.44
CA GLY A 25 -5.09 7.35 -10.83
C GLY A 25 -5.28 7.87 -9.41
N ARG A 26 -6.19 8.85 -9.22
CA ARG A 26 -6.51 9.40 -7.88
C ARG A 26 -6.99 8.36 -6.87
N ALA A 27 -7.78 7.38 -7.31
CA ALA A 27 -8.28 6.33 -6.41
C ALA A 27 -7.16 5.37 -5.98
N LEU A 28 -6.24 5.04 -6.91
CA LEU A 28 -5.07 4.24 -6.63
C LEU A 28 -4.09 4.98 -5.70
N ASP A 29 -3.87 6.28 -5.89
CA ASP A 29 -3.02 7.07 -4.99
C ASP A 29 -3.58 7.08 -3.55
N PHE A 30 -4.90 7.27 -3.38
CA PHE A 30 -5.54 7.17 -2.07
C PHE A 30 -5.31 5.80 -1.41
N LEU A 31 -5.45 4.70 -2.16
CA LEU A 31 -5.20 3.36 -1.63
C LEU A 31 -3.74 3.16 -1.23
N LEU A 32 -2.78 3.67 -2.02
CA LEU A 32 -1.36 3.59 -1.70
C LEU A 32 -1.02 4.40 -0.44
N GLN A 33 -1.67 5.56 -0.22
CA GLN A 33 -1.55 6.33 1.02
C GLN A 33 -2.03 5.52 2.23
N GLU A 34 -3.20 4.89 2.15
CA GLU A 34 -3.73 4.07 3.24
C GLU A 34 -2.87 2.82 3.49
N MET A 35 -2.37 2.16 2.44
CA MET A 35 -1.42 1.05 2.57
C MET A 35 -0.13 1.48 3.28
N ASN A 36 0.38 2.68 2.99
CA ASN A 36 1.56 3.24 3.66
C ASN A 36 1.28 3.47 5.15
N ARG A 37 0.09 4.01 5.47
CA ARG A 37 -0.36 4.23 6.85
C ARG A 37 -0.42 2.94 7.67
N GLU A 38 -1.00 1.88 7.11
CA GLU A 38 -1.05 0.58 7.77
C GLU A 38 0.35 -0.01 7.96
N THR A 39 1.20 0.08 6.93
CA THR A 39 2.59 -0.39 6.98
C THR A 39 3.42 0.35 8.04
N ASN A 40 3.23 1.66 8.19
CA ASN A 40 3.85 2.45 9.26
C ASN A 40 3.42 1.99 10.66
N THR A 41 2.13 1.68 10.82
CA THR A 41 1.58 1.24 12.11
C THR A 41 2.07 -0.18 12.46
N ILE A 42 2.23 -1.06 11.47
CA ILE A 42 2.89 -2.36 11.67
C ILE A 42 4.33 -2.15 12.12
N GLY A 43 5.08 -1.28 11.42
CA GLY A 43 6.47 -0.98 11.72
C GLY A 43 6.69 -0.39 13.12
N SER A 44 5.81 0.52 13.56
CA SER A 44 5.94 1.14 14.89
C SER A 44 5.63 0.19 16.05
N LYS A 45 4.93 -0.92 15.78
CA LYS A 45 4.62 -1.98 16.74
C LYS A 45 5.56 -3.19 16.63
N ALA A 46 6.47 -3.19 15.65
CA ALA A 46 7.36 -4.30 15.39
C ALA A 46 8.56 -4.29 16.35
N ASN A 47 8.76 -5.40 17.07
CA ASN A 47 9.95 -5.64 17.90
C ASN A 47 10.87 -6.72 17.31
N ASP A 48 10.54 -7.21 16.11
CA ASP A 48 11.26 -8.26 15.40
C ASP A 48 11.94 -7.67 14.15
N LEU A 49 13.23 -7.96 13.99
CA LEU A 49 14.05 -7.43 12.90
C LEU A 49 13.55 -7.86 11.52
N GLU A 50 13.05 -9.09 11.38
CA GLU A 50 12.50 -9.60 10.13
C GLU A 50 11.24 -8.82 9.75
N ILE A 51 10.37 -8.51 10.72
CA ILE A 51 9.18 -7.69 10.50
C ILE A 51 9.58 -6.28 10.06
N VAL A 52 10.58 -5.68 10.70
CA VAL A 52 11.09 -4.35 10.33
C VAL A 52 11.62 -4.34 8.89
N GLN A 53 12.42 -5.34 8.50
CA GLN A 53 12.92 -5.47 7.13
C GLN A 53 11.79 -5.61 6.10
N ARG A 54 10.77 -6.42 6.41
CA ARG A 54 9.58 -6.57 5.55
C ARG A 54 8.80 -5.26 5.42
N VAL A 55 8.65 -4.51 6.51
CA VAL A 55 7.99 -3.18 6.50
C VAL A 55 8.74 -2.21 5.59
N LEU A 56 10.07 -2.19 5.63
CA LEU A 56 10.87 -1.33 4.75
C LEU A 56 10.69 -1.72 3.27
N ALA A 57 10.73 -3.01 2.95
CA ALA A 57 10.49 -3.49 1.59
C ALA A 57 9.08 -3.11 1.09
N ILE A 58 8.05 -3.26 1.92
CA ILE A 58 6.68 -2.87 1.55
C ILE A 58 6.60 -1.36 1.26
N LYS A 59 7.26 -0.51 2.06
CA LYS A 59 7.28 0.94 1.82
C LYS A 59 7.94 1.30 0.49
N GLU A 60 9.04 0.63 0.16
CA GLU A 60 9.74 0.83 -1.11
C GLU A 60 8.83 0.48 -2.31
N GLU A 61 8.13 -0.66 -2.23
CA GLU A 61 7.19 -1.06 -3.29
C GLU A 61 5.98 -0.12 -3.40
N ILE A 62 5.47 0.38 -2.27
CA ILE A 62 4.39 1.40 -2.30
C ILE A 62 4.86 2.66 -3.02
N GLU A 63 6.07 3.13 -2.78
CA GLU A 63 6.57 4.35 -3.43
C GLU A 63 6.77 4.15 -4.94
N LYS A 64 7.35 3.02 -5.37
CA LYS A 64 7.44 2.66 -6.80
C LYS A 64 6.06 2.63 -7.46
N LEU A 65 5.05 2.09 -6.78
CA LEU A 65 3.67 2.07 -7.29
C LEU A 65 3.07 3.48 -7.38
N ARG A 66 3.38 4.37 -6.42
CA ARG A 66 2.90 5.77 -6.46
C ARG A 66 3.48 6.53 -7.64
N GLU A 67 4.78 6.38 -7.90
CA GLU A 67 5.42 6.95 -9.09
C GLU A 67 4.75 6.45 -10.37
N GLN A 68 4.47 5.15 -10.47
CA GLN A 68 3.75 4.61 -11.62
C GLN A 68 2.37 5.24 -11.76
N VAL A 69 1.57 5.28 -10.69
CA VAL A 69 0.22 5.86 -10.70
C VAL A 69 0.20 7.31 -11.16
N GLN A 70 1.17 8.12 -10.73
CA GLN A 70 1.30 9.52 -11.14
C GLN A 70 1.72 9.69 -12.60
N ASN A 71 2.44 8.72 -13.16
CA ASN A 71 2.89 8.74 -14.56
C ASN A 71 1.81 8.30 -15.57
N VAL A 72 0.75 7.64 -15.12
CA VAL A 72 -0.38 7.20 -15.98
C VAL A 72 -1.59 8.14 -15.93
N GLU A 73 -1.59 9.13 -15.04
CA GLU A 73 -2.59 10.21 -14.97
C GLU A 73 -2.31 11.31 -16.01
#